data_AF-A0A158K5B4-F1
#
_entry.id   AF-A0A158K5B4-F1
#
_cell.length_a   1.000
_cell.length_b   1.000
_cell.length_c   1.000
_cell.angle_alpha   90.00
_cell.angle_beta   90.00
_cell.angle_gamma   90.00
#
_symmetry.space_group_name_H-M   'P 1'
#
loop_
_entity.id
_entity.type
_entity.pdbx_description
1 polymer ?
#
loop_
_entity_poly.entity_id
_entity_poly.type
_entity_poly.pdbx_seq_one_letter_code
_entity_poly.pdbx_strand_id
1 'polypeptide(L)' 'MGVALETTRLAERGLSLGELVELGAEVFEPLAREMHFLSYRVNERNTEKVKCFCDWLCAKVGLDAERVYE' A
#
# COMPACT_ATOMS: atom_id res chain seq x y z
N MET A 1 20.89 16.45 -10.19
CA MET A 1 20.80 14.98 -9.95
C MET A 1 21.22 14.72 -8.52
N GLY A 2 20.53 13.87 -7.77
CA GLY A 2 20.76 13.69 -6.34
C GLY A 2 20.12 12.41 -5.79
N VAL A 3 20.15 12.27 -4.47
CA VAL A 3 19.60 11.13 -3.72
C VAL A 3 18.28 11.55 -3.09
N ALA A 4 17.29 10.66 -3.09
CA ALA A 4 16.00 10.86 -2.43
C ALA A 4 15.65 9.65 -1.56
N LEU A 5 14.97 9.89 -0.45
CA LEU A 5 14.29 8.84 0.30
C LEU A 5 12.91 8.66 -0.33
N GLU A 6 12.67 7.49 -0.90
CA GLU A 6 11.45 7.21 -1.65
C GLU A 6 10.80 5.91 -1.18
N THR A 7 9.51 5.80 -1.40
CA THR A 7 8.75 4.59 -1.14
C THR A 7 9.14 3.49 -2.14
N THR A 8 9.24 2.25 -1.68
CA THR A 8 9.58 1.11 -2.54
C THR A 8 8.62 1.01 -3.73
N ARG A 9 7.32 1.26 -3.51
CA ARG A 9 6.30 1.21 -4.57
C ARG A 9 6.51 2.27 -5.66
N LEU A 10 6.96 3.48 -5.32
CA LEU A 10 7.23 4.51 -6.33
C LEU A 10 8.55 4.25 -7.05
N ALA A 11 9.55 3.74 -6.35
CA ALA A 11 10.88 3.44 -6.89
C ALA A 11 10.95 2.14 -7.71
N GLU A 12 9.99 1.21 -7.53
CA GLU A 12 10.00 -0.15 -8.08
C GLU A 12 10.32 -0.20 -9.58
N ARG A 13 9.68 0.66 -10.37
CA ARG A 13 9.90 0.70 -11.82
C ARG A 13 11.33 1.12 -12.16
N GLY A 14 11.84 2.17 -11.52
CA GLY A 14 13.19 2.68 -11.77
C GLY A 14 14.26 1.69 -11.31
N LEU A 15 14.04 1.01 -10.17
CA LEU A 15 14.90 -0.06 -9.69
C LEU A 15 14.91 -1.25 -10.66
N SER A 16 13.74 -1.66 -11.18
CA SER A 16 13.62 -2.78 -12.12
C SER A 16 14.29 -2.52 -13.47
N LEU A 17 14.30 -1.26 -13.91
CA LEU A 17 14.95 -0.83 -15.15
C LEU A 17 16.44 -0.48 -14.98
N GLY A 18 16.95 -0.45 -13.74
CA GLY A 18 18.31 -0.01 -13.43
C GLY A 18 18.53 1.51 -13.56
N GLU A 19 17.46 2.29 -13.71
CA GLU A 19 17.49 3.76 -13.73
C GLU A 19 17.70 4.34 -12.32
N LEU A 20 17.34 3.57 -11.30
CA LEU A 20 17.60 3.86 -9.89
C LEU A 20 18.45 2.75 -9.29
N VAL A 21 19.26 3.11 -8.30
CA VAL A 21 20.05 2.18 -7.48
C VAL A 21 19.78 2.48 -6.02
N GLU A 22 19.57 1.44 -5.22
CA GLU A 22 19.43 1.58 -3.78
C GLU A 22 20.77 1.94 -3.14
N LEU A 23 20.78 2.96 -2.28
CA LEU A 23 21.98 3.44 -1.60
C LEU A 23 21.94 3.09 -0.12
N GLY A 24 23.00 2.43 0.36
CA GLY A 24 23.18 2.16 1.79
C GLY A 24 22.23 1.11 2.36
N ALA A 25 21.85 0.10 1.57
CA ALA A 25 20.96 -0.99 2.01
C ALA A 25 21.41 -1.71 3.30
N GLU A 26 22.72 -1.72 3.60
CA GLU A 26 23.28 -2.32 4.84
C GLU A 26 23.62 -1.28 5.92
N VAL A 27 23.35 0.00 5.66
CA VAL A 27 23.68 1.12 6.55
C VAL A 27 22.42 1.78 7.10
N PHE A 28 21.35 1.86 6.30
CA PHE A 28 20.10 2.49 6.67
C PHE A 28 18.99 1.46 6.86
N GLU A 29 18.35 1.50 8.02
CA GLU A 29 17.20 0.64 8.31
C GLU A 29 15.97 1.08 7.48
N PRO A 30 15.27 0.13 6.81
CA PRO A 30 14.04 0.44 6.10
C PRO A 30 12.96 0.99 7.03
N LEU A 31 12.31 2.08 6.61
CA LEU A 31 11.18 2.65 7.34
C LEU A 31 9.87 2.00 6.88
N ALA A 32 9.34 1.07 7.68
CA ALA A 32 8.00 0.54 7.48
C ALA A 32 6.95 1.53 8.00
N ARG A 33 6.11 2.06 7.10
CA ARG A 33 5.00 2.97 7.45
C ARG A 33 3.74 2.60 6.67
N GLU A 34 2.61 2.58 7.36
CA GLU A 34 1.30 2.46 6.72
C GLU A 34 1.07 3.68 5.81
N MET A 35 0.88 3.43 4.51
CA MET A 35 0.68 4.49 3.52
C MET A 35 -0.67 4.41 2.79
N HIS A 36 -1.35 3.27 2.86
CA HIS A 36 -2.63 3.06 2.19
C HIS A 36 -3.67 2.69 3.24
N PHE A 37 -4.76 3.46 3.28
CA PHE A 37 -5.84 3.30 4.23
C PHE A 37 -7.16 3.11 3.47
N LEU A 38 -7.96 2.14 3.88
CA LEU A 38 -9.33 1.97 3.42
C LEU A 38 -10.26 2.65 4.43
N SER A 39 -10.95 3.69 4.00
CA SER A 39 -11.87 4.45 4.85
C SER A 39 -13.22 4.62 4.15
N TYR A 40 -14.29 4.37 4.87
CA TYR A 40 -15.67 4.60 4.44
C TYR A 40 -16.49 5.12 5.62
N ARG A 41 -17.65 5.70 5.35
CA ARG A 41 -18.51 6.21 6.43
C ARG A 41 -19.18 5.06 7.17
N VAL A 42 -19.17 5.09 8.50
CA VAL A 42 -19.76 4.04 9.33
C VAL A 42 -21.23 3.79 9.00
N ASN A 43 -22.01 4.84 8.71
CA ASN A 43 -23.41 4.72 8.33
C ASN A 43 -23.63 4.07 6.95
N GLU A 44 -22.59 3.99 6.11
CA GLU A 44 -22.64 3.34 4.79
C GLU A 44 -22.14 1.89 4.82
N ARG A 45 -21.66 1.38 5.96
CA ARG A 45 -21.10 0.01 6.14
C ARG A 45 -22.00 -1.10 5.61
N ASN A 46 -23.32 -0.93 5.73
CA ASN A 46 -24.29 -1.93 5.32
C ASN A 46 -24.80 -1.75 3.88
N THR A 47 -24.31 -0.74 3.16
CA THR A 47 -24.69 -0.54 1.75
C THR A 47 -23.99 -1.58 0.88
N GLU A 48 -24.75 -2.28 0.03
CA GLU A 48 -24.21 -3.34 -0.84
C GLU A 48 -23.01 -2.88 -1.67
N LYS A 49 -23.07 -1.67 -2.24
CA LYS A 49 -21.97 -1.11 -3.04
C LYS A 49 -20.65 -0.99 -2.25
N VAL A 50 -20.72 -0.61 -0.96
CA VAL A 50 -19.56 -0.46 -0.09
C VAL A 50 -19.01 -1.82 0.26
N LYS A 51 -19.89 -2.77 0.58
CA LYS A 51 -19.51 -4.15 0.86
C LYS A 51 -18.80 -4.81 -0.32
N CYS A 52 -19.42 -4.78 -1.50
CA CYS A 52 -18.84 -5.32 -2.73
C CYS A 52 -17.46 -4.73 -3.03
N PHE A 53 -17.28 -3.41 -2.85
CA PHE A 53 -15.98 -2.77 -3.08
C PHE A 53 -14.93 -3.23 -2.07
N CYS A 54 -15.27 -3.28 -0.78
CA CYS A 54 -14.34 -3.73 0.26
C CYS A 54 -13.94 -5.19 0.07
N ASP A 55 -14.91 -6.06 -0.20
CA ASP A 55 -14.68 -7.49 -0.43
C ASP A 55 -13.79 -7.70 -1.67
N TRP A 56 -14.08 -6.99 -2.77
CA TRP A 56 -13.26 -7.02 -3.97
C TRP A 56 -11.83 -6.53 -3.72
N LEU A 57 -11.68 -5.42 -3.00
CA LEU A 57 -10.37 -4.84 -2.72
C LEU A 57 -9.54 -5.78 -1.85
N CYS A 58 -10.12 -6.33 -0.78
CA CYS A 58 -9.49 -7.32 0.08
C CYS A 58 -9.03 -8.55 -0.71
N ALA A 59 -9.88 -9.08 -1.60
CA ALA A 59 -9.50 -10.18 -2.48
C ALA A 59 -8.33 -9.83 -3.41
N LYS A 60 -8.24 -8.57 -3.88
CA LYS A 60 -7.13 -8.12 -4.74
C LYS A 60 -5.81 -7.96 -4.01
N VAL A 61 -5.83 -7.60 -2.74
CA VAL A 61 -4.62 -7.40 -1.94
C VAL A 61 -4.30 -8.59 -1.02
N GLY A 62 -5.05 -9.68 -1.12
CA GLY A 62 -4.85 -10.90 -0.33
C GLY A 62 -5.16 -10.72 1.16
N LEU A 63 -6.05 -9.79 1.50
CA LEU A 63 -6.52 -9.57 2.87
C LEU A 63 -7.87 -10.25 3.10
N ASP A 64 -8.12 -10.61 4.36
CA ASP A 64 -9.42 -11.09 4.80
C ASP A 64 -10.40 -9.92 4.93
N ALA A 65 -11.60 -10.07 4.36
CA ALA A 65 -12.65 -9.06 4.39
C ALA A 65 -13.30 -8.92 5.77
N GLU A 66 -13.25 -9.95 6.63
CA GLU A 66 -13.82 -9.86 7.99
C GLU A 66 -13.21 -8.72 8.81
N ARG A 67 -11.92 -8.43 8.61
CA ARG A 67 -11.19 -7.35 9.30
C ARG A 67 -11.66 -5.94 8.93
N VAL A 68 -12.40 -5.78 7.82
CA VAL A 68 -12.95 -4.49 7.38
C VAL A 68 -14.26 -4.17 8.10
N TYR A 69 -14.92 -5.21 8.62
CA TYR A 69 -16.18 -5.13 9.34
C TYR A 69 -16.03 -5.55 10.80
N GLU A 70 -14.88 -5.33 11.42
CA GLU A 70 -14.83 -5.09 12.88
C GLU A 70 -15.34 -3.68 13.14
#